data_AF-A0A7V1QAE7-F1
#
_entry.id   AF-A0A7V1QAE7-F1
#
_cell.length_a   1.000
_cell.length_b   1.000
_cell.length_c   1.000
_cell.angle_alpha   90.00
_cell.angle_beta   90.00
_cell.angle_gamma   90.00
#
_symmetry.space_group_name_H-M   'P 1'
#
loop_
_entity.id
_entity.type
_entity.pdbx_description
1 polymer ?
#
loop_
_entity_poly.entity_id
_entity_poly.type
_entity_poly.pdbx_seq_one_letter_code
_entity_poly.pdbx_strand_id
1 'polypeptide(L)' 'MNGVAAARGQQVLTIVLGFGQGARLFPLTAERAKAALPFIGQYRLIDLVLS' A
#
# COMPACT_ATOMS: atom_id res chain seq x y z
N MET A 1 19.74 -4.85 -17.25
CA MET A 1 19.62 -5.12 -15.80
C MET A 1 19.82 -3.80 -15.06
N ASN A 2 18.86 -2.87 -15.15
CA ASN A 2 19.02 -1.56 -14.51
C ASN A 2 18.34 -1.61 -13.16
N GLY A 3 19.17 -1.81 -12.13
CA GLY A 3 18.76 -1.69 -10.75
C GLY A 3 18.23 -0.28 -10.51
N VAL A 4 17.06 -0.23 -9.89
CA VAL A 4 16.49 0.97 -9.29
C VAL A 4 17.37 1.32 -8.07
N ALA A 5 18.59 1.80 -8.32
CA ALA A 5 19.41 2.40 -7.30
C ALA A 5 18.90 3.84 -7.15
N ALA A 6 17.98 4.06 -6.22
CA ALA A 6 17.62 5.40 -5.78
C ALA A 6 18.92 6.14 -5.43
N ALA A 7 19.29 7.14 -6.23
CA ALA A 7 20.50 7.90 -6.04
C ALA A 7 20.44 8.56 -4.67
N ARG A 8 21.37 8.23 -3.77
CA ARG A 8 21.46 8.87 -2.44
C ARG A 8 21.59 10.38 -2.64
N GLY A 9 20.53 11.12 -2.29
CA GLY A 9 20.44 12.57 -2.44
C GLY A 9 19.26 13.06 -3.29
N GLN A 10 18.52 12.19 -3.99
CA GLN A 10 17.31 12.59 -4.72
C GLN A 10 16.06 12.44 -3.85
N GLN A 11 15.35 13.55 -3.63
CA GLN A 11 14.02 13.53 -3.02
C GLN A 11 13.01 13.12 -4.08
N VAL A 12 12.45 11.92 -3.95
CA VAL A 12 11.41 11.40 -4.85
C VAL A 12 10.08 11.41 -4.10
N LEU A 13 9.09 12.10 -4.66
CA LEU A 13 7.71 12.04 -4.19
C LEU A 13 7.04 10.78 -4.76
N THR A 14 6.62 9.88 -3.88
CA THR A 14 5.80 8.73 -4.26
C THR A 14 4.33 9.03 -3.93
N ILE A 15 3.46 8.89 -4.92
CA ILE A 15 2.00 9.02 -4.74
C ILE A 15 1.37 7.64 -4.98
N VAL A 16 0.72 7.10 -3.96
CA VAL A 16 -0.02 5.83 -4.06
C VAL A 16 -1.47 6.13 -4.38
N LEU A 17 -1.87 5.95 -5.64
CA LEU A 17 -3.24 6.11 -6.10
C LEU A 17 -3.95 4.76 -6.10
N GLY A 18 -5.05 4.61 -5.35
CA GLY A 18 -5.90 3.43 -5.45
C GLY A 18 -6.60 2.99 -4.16
N PHE A 19 -6.83 1.67 -4.07
CA PHE A 19 -7.55 0.89 -3.06
C PHE A 19 -9.08 0.88 -3.11
N GLY A 20 -9.76 1.95 -3.52
CA GLY A 20 -11.23 2.00 -3.59
C GLY A 20 -11.91 1.59 -2.28
N GLN A 21 -13.25 1.52 -2.27
CA GLN A 21 -13.98 1.15 -1.05
C GLN A 21 -13.88 -0.33 -0.69
N GLY A 22 -13.45 -1.18 -1.61
CA GLY A 22 -13.32 -2.61 -1.36
C GLY A 22 -14.67 -3.29 -1.04
N ALA A 23 -15.75 -2.94 -1.74
CA ALA A 23 -17.10 -3.47 -1.51
C ALA A 23 -17.18 -5.01 -1.56
N ARG A 24 -16.34 -5.66 -2.39
CA ARG A 24 -16.23 -7.13 -2.45
C ARG A 24 -15.66 -7.76 -1.19
N LEU A 25 -15.05 -6.97 -0.31
CA LEU A 25 -14.45 -7.40 0.96
C LEU A 25 -15.31 -7.02 2.16
N PHE A 26 -16.54 -6.54 1.94
CA PHE A 26 -17.50 -6.40 3.02
C PHE A 26 -17.70 -7.78 3.72
N PRO A 27 -17.72 -7.85 5.06
CA PRO A 27 -17.79 -6.77 6.05
C PRO A 27 -16.42 -6.21 6.50
N LEU A 28 -15.31 -6.75 6.02
CA LEU A 28 -13.96 -6.36 6.46
C LEU A 28 -13.63 -4.89 6.17
N THR A 29 -14.29 -4.30 5.18
CA THR A 29 -14.16 -2.90 4.77
C THR A 29 -15.25 -1.98 5.33
N ALA A 30 -16.11 -2.45 6.24
CA ALA A 30 -17.17 -1.63 6.83
C ALA A 30 -16.63 -0.43 7.64
N GLU A 31 -15.58 -0.68 8.43
CA GLU A 31 -15.01 0.31 9.37
C GLU A 31 -13.65 0.86 8.89
N ARG A 32 -13.10 0.33 7.79
CA ARG A 32 -11.75 0.67 7.32
C ARG A 32 -11.60 0.53 5.82
N ALA A 33 -10.75 1.38 5.24
CA ALA A 33 -10.40 1.30 3.83
C ALA A 33 -9.70 -0.04 3.51
N LYS A 34 -9.84 -0.49 2.26
CA LYS A 34 -9.16 -1.70 1.76
C LYS A 34 -7.64 -1.68 2.05
N ALA A 35 -7.00 -0.52 1.92
CA ALA A 35 -5.57 -0.34 2.17
C ALA A 35 -5.13 -0.72 3.60
N ALA A 36 -6.02 -0.48 4.58
CA ALA A 36 -5.77 -0.71 5.99
C ALA A 36 -6.08 -2.15 6.43
N LEU A 37 -6.50 -3.02 5.50
CA LEU A 37 -6.77 -4.41 5.83
C LEU A 37 -5.48 -5.14 6.21
N PRO A 38 -5.52 -5.96 7.28
CA PRO A 38 -4.38 -6.75 7.69
C PRO A 38 -4.02 -7.79 6.63
N PHE A 39 -2.73 -8.03 6.46
CA PHE A 39 -2.14 -8.95 5.51
C PHE A 39 -0.86 -9.55 6.11
N ILE A 40 -0.76 -10.89 6.13
CA ILE A 40 0.39 -11.64 6.69
C ILE A 40 0.77 -11.14 8.11
N GLY A 41 -0.09 -11.42 9.09
CA GLY A 41 0.17 -11.08 10.49
C GLY A 41 -0.03 -9.59 10.77
N GLN A 42 1.06 -8.86 11.02
CA GLN A 42 1.05 -7.47 11.51
C GLN A 42 1.10 -6.41 10.40
N TYR A 43 1.25 -6.82 9.14
CA TYR A 43 1.30 -5.87 8.01
C TYR A 43 -0.10 -5.58 7.49
N ARG A 44 -0.23 -4.51 6.72
CA ARG A 44 -1.43 -4.12 5.99
C ARG A 44 -1.15 -4.18 4.50
N LEU A 45 -2.22 -4.25 3.70
CA LEU A 45 -2.09 -4.27 2.23
C LEU A 45 -1.28 -3.09 1.67
N ILE A 46 -1.35 -1.91 2.29
CA ILE A 46 -0.57 -0.74 1.86
C ILE A 46 0.94 -0.87 2.13
N ASP A 47 1.33 -1.66 3.13
CA ASP A 47 2.73 -1.78 3.54
C ASP A 47 3.57 -2.51 2.46
N LEU A 48 2.94 -3.30 1.58
CA LEU A 48 3.59 -3.92 0.41
C LEU A 48 4.10 -2.88 -0.61
N VAL A 49 3.42 -1.74 -0.74
CA VAL A 49 3.75 -0.73 -1.76
C VAL A 49 4.72 0.33 -1.23
N LEU A 50 4.78 0.48 0.10
CA LEU A 50 5.63 1.47 0.77
C LEU A 50 7.03 0.93 1.14
N SER A 51 7.23 -0.39 1.10
CA SER A 51 8.49 -1.06 1.45
C SER A 51 9.61 -0.85 0.44
#